data_AF-A0A2G8RY02-F1
#
_entry.id   AF-A0A2G8RY02-F1
#
_cell.length_a   1.000
_cell.length_b   1.000
_cell.length_c   1.000
_cell.angle_alpha   90.00
_cell.angle_beta   90.00
_cell.angle_gamma   90.00
#
_symmetry.space_group_name_H-M   'P 1'
#
loop_
_entity.id
_entity.type
_entity.pdbx_description
1 polymer ?
#
loop_
_entity_poly.entity_id
_entity_poly.type
_entity_poly.pdbx_seq_one_letter_code
_entity_poly.pdbx_strand_id
1 'polypeptide(L)'
;MVENGYPIPSYLAEVFEKPSGWVETKVATVDAMLLSPPANANDFPRIYAIDCEMCLTEDGKQLARVCMIDYTSGVVVYDQLVKPSKPVTDYLTRWSGITAEALAIATTTFDEVQAHILSVLSVSPTPVLLGHSLESDLQALKVCHPRCIDTAVIFHHPRGRPLKPGLAWLTKKWCGREIQNRGEGGHDPEEDARACLDLLKKKVENGPGFGEFKVDTESIFERMSRARMKGATITTAVVDHGNPSAWHGQKATTCVACASDADVLAGLLASLDSHHFLFGRFTALADVRGWITPKPTSDEPGAQTKTGSRGAEALLETMGALDGQLRELYAALPARTAVVIFTGHADPRRMAELNARKAAFENALKAGKNVEELGKEARWTSADGRELEEEVEKAKRGLLFLGVKA
;
A
#
# COMPACT_ATOMS: atom_id res chain seq x y z
N MET A 1 -11.41 -5.74 13.74
CA MET A 1 -10.82 -4.66 14.56
C MET A 1 -9.59 -5.16 15.33
N VAL A 2 -9.67 -6.24 16.13
CA VAL A 2 -8.51 -6.80 16.86
C VAL A 2 -7.32 -7.10 15.94
N GLU A 3 -7.56 -7.85 14.85
CA GLU A 3 -6.53 -8.23 13.87
C GLU A 3 -5.83 -7.05 13.19
N ASN A 4 -6.42 -5.85 13.25
CA ASN A 4 -5.88 -4.62 12.65
C ASN A 4 -5.31 -3.66 13.71
N GLY A 5 -5.09 -4.12 14.95
CA GLY A 5 -4.43 -3.33 16.00
C GLY A 5 -5.29 -2.25 16.67
N TYR A 6 -6.62 -2.30 16.51
CA TYR A 6 -7.50 -1.33 17.16
C TYR A 6 -7.62 -1.61 18.66
N PRO A 7 -7.60 -0.56 19.50
CA PRO A 7 -7.90 -0.69 20.91
C PRO A 7 -9.40 -0.90 21.13
N ILE A 8 -9.78 -2.10 21.54
CA ILE A 8 -11.17 -2.48 21.76
C ILE A 8 -11.51 -2.31 23.25
N PRO A 9 -12.67 -1.74 23.60
CA PRO A 9 -13.10 -1.68 24.99
C PRO A 9 -13.18 -3.07 25.64
N SER A 10 -12.79 -3.16 26.91
CA SER A 10 -12.78 -4.39 27.71
C SER A 10 -14.13 -5.10 27.76
N TYR A 11 -15.24 -4.35 27.70
CA TYR A 11 -16.60 -4.89 27.71
C TYR A 11 -17.04 -5.52 26.36
N LEU A 12 -16.26 -5.38 25.28
CA LEU A 12 -16.53 -6.03 23.99
C LEU A 12 -15.65 -7.25 23.73
N ALA A 13 -14.47 -7.33 24.35
CA ALA A 13 -13.56 -8.43 24.18
C ALA A 13 -12.69 -8.60 25.42
N GLU A 14 -12.65 -9.81 25.98
CA GLU A 14 -11.78 -10.18 27.11
C GLU A 14 -10.28 -10.14 26.76
N VAL A 15 -9.94 -9.97 25.48
CA VAL A 15 -8.57 -10.08 24.95
C VAL A 15 -7.74 -8.81 25.20
N PHE A 16 -8.38 -7.65 25.47
CA PHE A 16 -7.66 -6.39 25.67
C PHE A 16 -7.67 -5.98 27.14
N GLU A 17 -6.52 -6.14 27.81
CA GLU A 17 -6.27 -5.50 29.10
C GLU A 17 -5.90 -4.04 28.89
N LYS A 18 -6.76 -3.14 29.40
CA LYS A 18 -6.60 -1.70 29.26
C LYS A 18 -5.27 -1.22 29.90
N PRO A 19 -4.32 -0.67 29.12
CA PRO A 19 -3.06 -0.18 29.67
C PRO A 19 -3.25 1.05 30.56
N SER A 20 -2.26 1.35 31.38
CA SER A 20 -2.28 2.55 32.24
C SER A 20 -2.43 3.83 31.42
N GLY A 21 -3.31 4.73 31.87
CA GLY A 21 -3.61 6.01 31.19
C GLY A 21 -4.56 5.90 29.98
N TRP A 22 -5.07 4.70 29.67
CA TRP A 22 -6.11 4.52 28.67
C TRP A 22 -7.51 4.66 29.26
N VAL A 23 -8.42 5.22 28.46
CA VAL A 23 -9.83 5.39 28.79
C VAL A 23 -10.71 4.62 27.81
N GLU A 24 -11.89 4.21 28.26
CA GLU A 24 -12.85 3.50 27.42
C GLU A 24 -14.14 4.30 27.37
N THR A 25 -14.71 4.39 26.16
CA THR A 25 -16.01 5.03 25.95
C THR A 25 -17.07 4.36 26.85
N LYS A 26 -17.79 5.15 27.64
CA LYS A 26 -18.87 4.63 28.48
C LYS A 26 -20.11 4.42 27.63
N VAL A 27 -20.72 3.25 27.78
CA VAL A 27 -21.96 2.88 27.07
C VAL A 27 -23.07 2.59 28.08
N ALA A 28 -24.31 2.92 27.74
CA ALA A 28 -25.45 2.76 28.64
C ALA A 28 -25.81 1.28 28.85
N THR A 29 -25.78 0.48 27.77
CA THR A 29 -25.99 -0.96 27.79
C THR A 29 -24.93 -1.66 26.93
N VAL A 30 -24.40 -2.77 27.44
CA VAL A 30 -23.51 -3.67 26.69
C VAL A 30 -24.34 -4.90 26.32
N ASP A 31 -24.97 -4.85 25.16
CA ASP A 31 -25.79 -5.94 24.63
C ASP A 31 -25.53 -6.12 23.12
N ALA A 32 -26.19 -7.12 22.52
CA ALA A 32 -26.06 -7.40 21.09
C ALA A 32 -26.51 -6.23 20.18
N MET A 33 -27.25 -5.25 20.71
CA MET A 33 -27.71 -4.09 19.95
C MET A 33 -26.65 -2.98 19.86
N LEU A 34 -25.63 -2.97 20.73
CA LEU A 34 -24.60 -1.91 20.74
C LEU A 34 -23.90 -1.71 19.39
N LEU A 35 -23.65 -2.82 18.68
CA LEU A 35 -23.03 -2.82 17.35
C LEU A 35 -24.04 -2.99 16.22
N SER A 36 -25.32 -3.20 16.55
CA SER A 36 -26.38 -3.38 15.56
C SER A 36 -26.86 -2.03 15.02
N PRO A 37 -27.42 -1.99 13.79
CA PRO A 37 -28.12 -0.82 13.30
C PRO A 37 -29.31 -0.48 14.23
N PRO A 38 -29.60 0.80 14.47
CA PRO A 38 -30.76 1.20 15.26
C PRO A 38 -32.06 0.76 14.58
N ALA A 39 -33.05 0.35 15.39
CA ALA A 39 -34.34 -0.11 14.88
C ALA A 39 -35.19 1.01 14.28
N ASN A 40 -35.05 2.25 14.78
CA ASN A 40 -35.74 3.43 14.28
C ASN A 40 -34.77 4.43 13.64
N ALA A 41 -35.22 5.12 12.60
CA ALA A 41 -34.44 6.13 11.91
C ALA A 41 -34.12 7.38 12.77
N ASN A 42 -34.84 7.62 13.87
CA ASN A 42 -34.53 8.73 14.78
C ASN A 42 -33.44 8.38 15.81
N ASP A 43 -33.05 7.11 15.90
CA ASP A 43 -32.07 6.63 16.89
C ASP A 43 -30.66 6.48 16.26
N PHE A 44 -30.43 7.07 15.09
CA PHE A 44 -29.10 7.03 14.47
C PHE A 44 -28.08 7.74 15.36
N PRO A 45 -26.97 7.07 15.72
CA PRO A 45 -25.90 7.68 16.48
C PRO A 45 -25.30 8.84 15.69
N ARG A 46 -24.82 9.86 16.41
CA ARG A 46 -24.00 10.90 15.79
C ARG A 46 -22.73 10.27 15.22
N ILE A 47 -22.23 10.82 14.12
CA ILE A 47 -20.98 10.41 13.51
C ILE A 47 -20.02 11.59 13.61
N TYR A 48 -18.84 11.36 14.18
CA TYR A 48 -17.78 12.36 14.26
C TYR A 48 -16.57 11.88 13.45
N ALA A 49 -16.16 12.66 12.46
CA ALA A 49 -14.87 12.45 11.82
C ALA A 49 -13.77 13.00 12.72
N ILE A 50 -12.67 12.26 12.88
CA ILE A 50 -11.51 12.68 13.66
C ILE A 50 -10.25 12.41 12.87
N ASP A 51 -9.25 13.26 13.05
CA ASP A 51 -7.89 13.03 12.63
C ASP A 51 -6.93 13.67 13.66
N CYS A 52 -5.82 12.99 13.92
CA CYS A 52 -4.81 13.40 14.88
C CYS A 52 -3.44 13.55 14.21
N GLU A 53 -2.75 14.62 14.59
CA GLU A 53 -1.35 14.81 14.27
C GLU A 53 -0.46 14.50 15.46
N MET A 54 0.68 13.88 15.18
CA MET A 54 1.63 13.45 16.20
C MET A 54 3.00 14.09 16.03
N CYS A 55 3.72 14.20 17.14
CA CYS A 55 5.16 14.46 17.19
C CYS A 55 5.90 13.30 17.87
N LEU A 56 7.22 13.26 17.79
CA LEU A 56 8.05 12.30 18.54
C LEU A 56 8.65 12.95 19.79
N THR A 57 8.63 12.18 20.87
CA THR A 57 9.36 12.45 22.12
C THR A 57 10.23 11.24 22.47
N GLU A 58 10.93 11.30 23.62
CA GLU A 58 11.64 10.13 24.15
C GLU A 58 10.73 8.92 24.45
N ASP A 59 9.44 9.17 24.72
CA ASP A 59 8.44 8.13 25.00
C ASP A 59 7.74 7.61 23.73
N GLY A 60 8.19 8.03 22.55
CA GLY A 60 7.62 7.67 21.25
C GLY A 60 6.66 8.73 20.68
N LYS A 61 5.68 8.30 19.89
CA LYS A 61 4.70 9.20 19.26
C LYS A 61 3.73 9.74 20.31
N GLN A 62 3.57 11.07 20.35
CA GLN A 62 2.60 11.75 21.20
C GLN A 62 1.69 12.65 20.36
N LEU A 63 0.45 12.82 20.82
CA LEU A 63 -0.53 13.71 20.20
C LEU A 63 -0.05 15.17 20.23
N ALA A 64 -0.16 15.86 19.10
CA ALA A 64 0.27 17.24 18.90
C ALA A 64 -0.85 18.14 18.37
N ARG A 65 -1.81 17.60 17.61
CA ARG A 65 -3.07 18.28 17.24
C ARG A 65 -4.17 17.25 17.05
N VAL A 66 -5.41 17.63 17.31
CA VAL A 66 -6.59 16.81 17.00
C VAL A 66 -7.65 17.69 16.40
N CYS A 67 -8.32 17.22 15.34
CA CYS A 67 -9.51 17.85 14.79
C CYS A 67 -10.67 16.85 14.78
N MET A 68 -11.86 17.30 15.17
CA MET A 68 -13.10 16.54 15.15
C MET A 68 -14.21 17.36 14.47
N ILE A 69 -14.93 16.71 13.56
CA ILE A 69 -15.96 17.32 12.73
C ILE A 69 -17.24 16.50 12.82
N ASP A 70 -18.37 17.17 13.09
CA ASP A 70 -19.68 16.54 13.05
C ASP A 70 -20.08 16.20 11.60
N TYR A 71 -20.42 14.94 11.34
CA TYR A 71 -20.72 14.46 9.99
C TYR A 71 -21.91 15.14 9.34
N THR A 72 -22.95 15.43 10.13
CA THR A 72 -24.24 15.92 9.63
C THR A 72 -24.17 17.39 9.28
N SER A 73 -23.63 18.19 10.18
CA SER A 73 -23.49 19.64 10.00
C SER A 73 -22.23 20.04 9.24
N GLY A 74 -21.19 19.20 9.23
CA GLY A 74 -19.88 19.52 8.64
C GLY A 74 -19.08 20.54 9.44
N VAL A 75 -19.52 20.86 10.66
CA VAL A 75 -18.90 21.86 11.55
C VAL A 75 -17.77 21.20 12.35
N VAL A 76 -16.64 21.90 12.46
CA VAL A 76 -15.54 21.53 13.36
C VAL A 76 -16.04 21.73 14.79
N VAL A 77 -16.17 20.63 15.53
CA VAL A 77 -16.65 20.64 16.92
C VAL A 77 -15.51 20.69 17.93
N TYR A 78 -14.30 20.31 17.51
CA TYR A 78 -13.09 20.39 18.32
C TYR A 78 -11.87 20.48 17.43
N ASP A 79 -11.01 21.48 17.61
CA ASP A 79 -9.68 21.54 16.97
C ASP A 79 -8.72 22.17 17.97
N GLN A 80 -7.70 21.41 18.39
CA GLN A 80 -6.78 21.83 19.43
C GLN A 80 -5.36 21.35 19.13
N LEU A 81 -4.40 22.28 19.26
CA LEU A 81 -2.99 21.94 19.48
C LEU A 81 -2.81 21.41 20.90
N VAL A 82 -2.01 20.37 21.03
CA VAL A 82 -1.80 19.63 22.28
C VAL A 82 -0.36 19.80 22.71
N LYS A 83 -0.15 20.26 23.94
CA LYS A 83 1.17 20.41 24.54
C LYS A 83 1.70 19.02 24.94
N PRO A 84 2.81 18.55 24.33
CA PRO A 84 3.42 17.28 24.71
C PRO A 84 3.93 17.35 26.15
N SER A 85 3.85 16.23 26.88
CA SER A 85 4.31 16.16 28.28
C SER A 85 5.83 16.13 28.41
N LYS A 86 6.53 15.82 27.32
CA LYS A 86 7.98 15.70 27.21
C LYS A 86 8.51 16.58 26.08
N PRO A 87 9.81 16.95 26.11
CA PRO A 87 10.43 17.65 25.00
C PRO A 87 10.29 16.89 23.67
N VAL A 88 9.90 17.61 22.62
CA VAL A 88 9.78 17.07 21.27
C VAL A 88 11.18 16.86 20.69
N THR A 89 11.46 15.65 20.21
CA THR A 89 12.71 15.28 19.55
C THR A 89 12.61 15.45 18.03
N ASP A 90 11.43 15.24 17.47
CA ASP A 90 11.10 15.49 16.06
C ASP A 90 9.62 15.87 15.93
N TYR A 91 9.33 17.01 15.31
CA TYR A 91 7.97 17.51 15.12
C TYR A 91 7.20 16.75 14.04
N LEU A 92 7.89 15.96 13.22
CA LEU A 92 7.34 15.28 12.06
C LEU A 92 6.68 16.25 11.07
N THR A 93 7.12 17.51 11.00
CA THR A 93 6.46 18.61 10.28
C THR A 93 6.05 18.27 8.86
N ARG A 94 6.90 17.55 8.12
CA ARG A 94 6.61 17.14 6.74
C ARG A 94 5.36 16.26 6.63
N TRP A 95 5.02 15.53 7.69
CA TRP A 95 3.85 14.64 7.77
C TRP A 95 2.73 15.28 8.56
N SER A 96 3.04 15.94 9.67
CA SER A 96 2.03 16.38 10.63
C SER A 96 1.61 17.84 10.48
N GLY A 97 2.38 18.62 9.73
CA GLY A 97 2.25 20.08 9.68
C GLY A 97 2.58 20.79 10.99
N ILE A 98 2.99 20.05 12.03
CA ILE A 98 3.31 20.60 13.34
C ILE A 98 4.69 21.26 13.30
N THR A 99 4.79 22.49 13.79
CA THR A 99 6.06 23.19 13.95
C THR A 99 6.37 23.49 15.41
N ALA A 100 7.63 23.82 15.70
CA ALA A 100 8.06 24.24 17.03
C ALA A 100 7.31 25.50 17.49
N GLU A 101 7.08 26.44 16.58
CA GLU A 101 6.39 27.69 16.84
C GLU A 101 4.91 27.45 17.16
N ALA A 102 4.27 26.53 16.44
CA ALA A 102 2.88 26.14 16.69
C ALA A 102 2.72 25.49 18.08
N LEU A 103 3.61 24.56 18.46
CA LEU A 103 3.54 23.91 19.77
C LEU A 103 4.00 24.80 20.93
N ALA A 104 4.83 25.82 20.69
CA ALA A 104 5.30 26.72 21.74
C ALA A 104 4.15 27.50 22.42
N ILE A 105 3.06 27.75 21.68
CA ILE A 105 1.86 28.44 22.20
C ILE A 105 0.78 27.48 22.69
N ALA A 106 0.95 26.16 22.52
CA ALA A 106 -0.04 25.17 22.94
C ALA A 106 -0.11 25.11 24.48
N THR A 107 -1.30 25.35 25.02
CA THR A 107 -1.56 25.26 26.47
C THR A 107 -2.35 24.02 26.84
N THR A 108 -3.19 23.53 25.93
CA THR A 108 -4.07 22.39 26.15
C THR A 108 -3.26 21.11 26.33
N THR A 109 -3.52 20.41 27.43
CA THR A 109 -2.81 19.18 27.79
C THR A 109 -3.45 17.95 27.15
N PHE A 110 -2.68 16.85 27.10
CA PHE A 110 -3.19 15.55 26.66
C PHE A 110 -4.42 15.10 27.46
N ASP A 111 -4.39 15.25 28.80
CA ASP A 111 -5.48 14.79 29.67
C ASP A 111 -6.77 15.58 29.43
N GLU A 112 -6.68 16.89 29.19
CA GLU A 112 -7.84 17.73 28.84
C GLU A 112 -8.47 17.29 27.51
N VAL A 113 -7.64 17.02 26.50
CA VAL A 113 -8.10 16.51 25.20
C VAL A 113 -8.74 15.15 25.35
N GLN A 114 -8.09 14.21 26.05
CA GLN A 114 -8.61 12.86 26.26
C GLN A 114 -9.95 12.91 27.00
N ALA A 115 -10.08 13.73 28.05
CA ALA A 115 -11.32 13.91 28.78
C ALA A 115 -12.43 14.52 27.91
N HIS A 116 -12.11 15.52 27.08
CA HIS A 116 -13.06 16.13 26.16
C HIS A 116 -13.59 15.11 25.14
N ILE A 117 -12.68 14.42 24.45
CA ILE A 117 -13.03 13.41 23.45
C ILE A 117 -13.87 12.30 24.08
N LEU A 118 -13.48 11.80 25.26
CA LEU A 118 -14.25 10.80 25.99
C LEU A 118 -15.66 11.28 26.34
N SER A 119 -15.82 12.56 26.72
CA SER A 119 -17.12 13.15 27.04
C SER A 119 -18.05 13.20 25.83
N VAL A 120 -17.51 13.51 24.65
CA VAL A 120 -18.25 13.55 23.38
C VAL A 120 -18.65 12.15 22.94
N LEU A 121 -17.78 11.16 23.13
CA LEU A 121 -18.02 9.78 22.72
C LEU A 121 -18.87 8.97 23.72
N SER A 122 -19.00 9.41 24.97
CA SER A 122 -19.73 8.68 26.03
C SER A 122 -21.20 9.10 26.18
N VAL A 123 -21.79 9.68 25.13
CA VAL A 123 -23.22 10.05 25.09
C VAL A 123 -24.07 8.87 24.61
N SER A 124 -25.40 8.94 24.84
CA SER A 124 -26.36 7.98 24.31
C SER A 124 -27.26 8.63 23.25
N PRO A 125 -27.46 8.01 22.08
CA PRO A 125 -26.79 6.79 21.60
C PRO A 125 -25.27 6.98 21.41
N THR A 126 -24.49 5.94 21.67
CA THR A 126 -23.02 5.96 21.53
C THR A 126 -22.64 6.36 20.10
N PRO A 127 -21.92 7.49 19.93
CA PRO A 127 -21.49 7.97 18.63
C PRO A 127 -20.63 6.97 17.87
N VAL A 128 -20.53 7.17 16.56
CA VAL A 128 -19.62 6.46 15.68
C VAL A 128 -18.45 7.38 15.35
N LEU A 129 -17.23 6.87 15.50
CA LEU A 129 -16.01 7.57 15.11
C LEU A 129 -15.67 7.22 13.66
N LEU A 130 -15.40 8.23 12.84
CA LEU A 130 -14.99 8.11 11.45
C LEU A 130 -13.56 8.63 11.28
N GLY A 131 -12.74 7.96 10.47
CA GLY A 131 -11.40 8.45 10.13
C GLY A 131 -10.70 7.56 9.12
N HIS A 132 -9.37 7.65 9.05
CA HIS A 132 -8.54 6.88 8.13
C HIS A 132 -7.34 6.26 8.85
N SER A 133 -7.30 4.93 8.95
CA SER A 133 -6.32 4.24 9.82
C SER A 133 -6.40 4.67 11.29
N LEU A 134 -7.65 4.78 11.78
CA LEU A 134 -8.08 5.20 13.10
C LEU A 134 -7.38 4.46 14.25
N GLU A 135 -6.80 3.29 14.02
CA GLU A 135 -6.02 2.63 15.05
C GLU A 135 -4.85 3.50 15.54
N SER A 136 -4.27 4.32 14.64
CA SER A 136 -3.18 5.24 14.98
C SER A 136 -3.68 6.39 15.85
N ASP A 137 -4.82 6.99 15.49
CA ASP A 137 -5.44 8.09 16.23
C ASP A 137 -5.89 7.64 17.62
N LEU A 138 -6.55 6.49 17.71
CA LEU A 138 -7.02 5.92 18.98
C LEU A 138 -5.86 5.54 19.90
N GLN A 139 -4.72 5.07 19.35
CA GLN A 139 -3.50 4.86 20.12
C GLN A 139 -2.90 6.18 20.62
N ALA A 140 -2.83 7.20 19.77
CA ALA A 140 -2.33 8.52 20.15
C ALA A 140 -3.20 9.15 21.25
N LEU A 141 -4.53 9.01 21.16
CA LEU A 141 -5.50 9.47 22.16
C LEU A 141 -5.59 8.57 23.40
N LYS A 142 -5.07 7.34 23.33
CA LYS A 142 -5.24 6.27 24.33
C LYS A 142 -6.72 6.04 24.70
N VAL A 143 -7.57 5.98 23.68
CA VAL A 143 -9.03 5.79 23.82
C VAL A 143 -9.43 4.46 23.19
N CYS A 144 -10.17 3.64 23.95
CA CYS A 144 -10.89 2.49 23.39
C CYS A 144 -12.32 2.90 23.05
N HIS A 145 -12.72 2.72 21.78
CA HIS A 145 -14.04 3.11 21.29
C HIS A 145 -14.70 1.97 20.50
N PRO A 146 -15.96 1.62 20.78
CA PRO A 146 -16.60 0.44 20.20
C PRO A 146 -17.03 0.61 18.73
N ARG A 147 -17.35 1.82 18.28
CA ARG A 147 -18.01 2.05 16.98
C ARG A 147 -17.13 2.88 16.05
N CYS A 148 -16.36 2.20 15.20
CA CYS A 148 -15.48 2.87 14.24
C CYS A 148 -15.90 2.58 12.79
N ILE A 149 -15.92 3.61 11.96
CA ILE A 149 -15.91 3.50 10.50
C ILE A 149 -14.54 3.99 10.04
N ASP A 150 -13.77 3.10 9.42
CA ASP A 150 -12.45 3.45 8.91
C ASP A 150 -12.44 3.43 7.38
N THR A 151 -12.12 4.57 6.78
CA THR A 151 -12.07 4.72 5.32
C THR A 151 -10.98 3.86 4.68
N ALA A 152 -9.88 3.55 5.39
CA ALA A 152 -8.83 2.63 4.95
C ALA A 152 -9.27 1.15 4.96
N VAL A 153 -10.39 0.84 5.64
CA VAL A 153 -10.96 -0.52 5.72
C VAL A 153 -12.15 -0.66 4.77
N ILE A 154 -13.05 0.31 4.72
CA ILE A 154 -14.25 0.25 3.89
C ILE A 154 -13.98 0.55 2.41
N PHE A 155 -12.83 1.16 2.08
CA PHE A 155 -12.31 1.24 0.72
C PHE A 155 -11.15 0.26 0.55
N HIS A 156 -11.19 -0.53 -0.53
CA HIS A 156 -10.16 -1.54 -0.75
C HIS A 156 -8.91 -0.94 -1.42
N HIS A 157 -7.76 -1.52 -1.13
CA HIS A 157 -6.56 -1.27 -1.91
C HIS A 157 -6.64 -2.06 -3.24
N PRO A 158 -6.21 -1.51 -4.40
CA PRO A 158 -6.30 -2.21 -5.69
C PRO A 158 -5.58 -3.56 -5.74
N ARG A 159 -4.51 -3.71 -4.93
CA ARG A 159 -3.74 -4.95 -4.78
C ARG A 159 -4.30 -5.92 -3.74
N GLY A 160 -5.48 -5.64 -3.18
CA GLY A 160 -6.11 -6.43 -2.13
C GLY A 160 -5.50 -6.23 -0.74
N ARG A 161 -6.10 -6.91 0.25
CA ARG A 161 -5.63 -6.96 1.65
C ARG A 161 -4.28 -7.69 1.75
N PRO A 162 -3.43 -7.39 2.73
CA PRO A 162 -3.63 -6.49 3.88
C PRO A 162 -3.28 -5.02 3.61
N LEU A 163 -2.97 -4.65 2.36
CA LEU A 163 -2.59 -3.27 2.03
C LEU A 163 -3.78 -2.32 2.23
N LYS A 164 -3.52 -1.18 2.87
CA LYS A 164 -4.47 -0.08 3.04
C LYS A 164 -4.26 0.97 1.94
N PRO A 165 -5.31 1.47 1.28
CA PRO A 165 -5.18 2.60 0.36
C PRO A 165 -4.91 3.89 1.15
N GLY A 166 -4.06 4.78 0.64
CA GLY A 166 -3.82 6.09 1.28
C GLY A 166 -4.99 7.05 1.06
N LEU A 167 -5.24 7.92 2.05
CA LEU A 167 -6.35 8.89 2.05
C LEU A 167 -6.31 9.85 0.85
N ALA A 168 -5.14 10.43 0.54
CA ALA A 168 -4.99 11.32 -0.62
C ALA A 168 -5.34 10.63 -1.94
N TRP A 169 -4.91 9.38 -2.09
CA TRP A 169 -5.24 8.59 -3.27
C TRP A 169 -6.75 8.29 -3.35
N LEU A 170 -7.39 7.91 -2.23
CA LEU A 170 -8.84 7.70 -2.18
C LEU A 170 -9.63 8.96 -2.53
N THR A 171 -9.25 10.08 -1.92
CA THR A 171 -9.93 11.37 -2.10
C THR A 171 -9.83 11.84 -3.54
N LYS A 172 -8.64 11.73 -4.15
CA LYS A 172 -8.45 12.01 -5.57
C LYS A 172 -9.30 11.10 -6.45
N LYS A 173 -9.31 9.80 -6.15
CA LYS A 173 -10.00 8.79 -6.98
C LYS A 173 -11.53 8.91 -6.93
N TRP A 174 -12.09 9.07 -5.74
CA TRP A 174 -13.52 8.94 -5.50
C TRP A 174 -14.25 10.26 -5.28
N CYS A 175 -13.52 11.29 -4.82
CA CYS A 175 -14.07 12.63 -4.62
C CYS A 175 -13.58 13.63 -5.68
N GLY A 176 -12.58 13.28 -6.50
CA GLY A 176 -12.03 14.17 -7.52
C GLY A 176 -11.27 15.37 -6.96
N ARG A 177 -10.86 15.30 -5.68
CA ARG A 177 -10.19 16.37 -4.94
C ARG A 177 -8.79 15.93 -4.52
N GLU A 178 -7.81 16.80 -4.69
CA GLU A 178 -6.47 16.60 -4.13
C GLU A 178 -6.40 17.20 -2.73
N ILE A 179 -5.67 16.52 -1.84
CA ILE A 179 -5.43 16.90 -0.44
C ILE A 179 -3.96 16.68 -0.11
N GLN A 180 -3.47 17.18 1.02
CA GLN A 180 -2.10 17.00 1.49
C GLN A 180 -1.05 17.58 0.49
N ASN A 181 -1.45 18.58 -0.30
CA ASN A 181 -0.61 19.22 -1.32
C ASN A 181 0.36 20.29 -0.75
N ARG A 182 0.54 20.35 0.58
CA ARG A 182 1.35 21.39 1.26
C ARG A 182 2.87 21.13 1.20
N GLY A 183 3.32 20.07 0.52
CA GLY A 183 4.74 19.77 0.37
C GLY A 183 5.41 19.52 1.72
N GLU A 184 6.37 20.37 2.10
CA GLU A 184 7.04 20.29 3.41
C GLU A 184 6.19 20.80 4.58
N GLY A 185 5.07 21.45 4.30
CA GLY A 185 4.14 21.97 5.32
C GLY A 185 3.23 20.92 5.96
N GLY A 186 3.37 19.64 5.59
CA GLY A 186 2.65 18.52 6.19
C GLY A 186 1.14 18.51 6.06
N HIS A 187 0.52 17.59 6.78
CA HIS A 187 -0.91 17.37 6.74
C HIS A 187 -1.65 18.35 7.65
N ASP A 188 -2.96 18.37 7.47
CA ASP A 188 -3.85 19.18 8.27
C ASP A 188 -5.03 18.31 8.70
N PRO A 189 -5.25 18.13 10.02
CA PRO A 189 -6.22 17.17 10.51
C PRO A 189 -7.66 17.59 10.15
N GLU A 190 -7.93 18.88 9.92
CA GLU A 190 -9.23 19.30 9.43
C GLU A 190 -9.43 18.86 7.97
N GLU A 191 -8.44 19.05 7.09
CA GLU A 191 -8.50 18.59 5.70
C GLU A 191 -8.72 17.08 5.60
N ASP A 192 -8.00 16.31 6.42
CA ASP A 192 -8.02 14.84 6.43
C ASP A 192 -9.33 14.30 7.03
N ALA A 193 -9.83 14.89 8.14
CA ALA A 193 -11.14 14.55 8.69
C ALA A 193 -12.27 14.88 7.70
N ARG A 194 -12.20 16.03 6.99
CA ARG A 194 -13.16 16.38 5.93
C ARG A 194 -13.11 15.41 4.76
N ALA A 195 -11.93 14.97 4.34
CA ALA A 195 -11.78 13.95 3.30
C ALA A 195 -12.46 12.63 3.69
N CYS A 196 -12.36 12.21 4.96
CA CYS A 196 -13.07 11.04 5.47
C CYS A 196 -14.59 11.20 5.40
N LEU A 197 -15.12 12.38 5.75
CA LEU A 197 -16.54 12.69 5.61
C LEU A 197 -17.02 12.56 4.17
N ASP A 198 -16.28 13.14 3.22
CA ASP A 198 -16.61 13.11 1.80
C ASP A 198 -16.63 11.68 1.26
N LEU A 199 -15.63 10.86 1.64
CA LEU A 199 -15.56 9.46 1.25
C LEU A 199 -16.72 8.64 1.80
N LEU A 200 -17.10 8.85 3.06
CA LEU A 200 -18.25 8.16 3.65
C LEU A 200 -19.55 8.58 2.95
N LYS A 201 -19.75 9.89 2.70
CA LYS A 201 -20.91 10.39 1.94
C LYS A 201 -21.01 9.72 0.57
N LYS A 202 -19.90 9.66 -0.18
CA LYS A 202 -19.84 8.96 -1.47
C LYS A 202 -20.24 7.49 -1.36
N LYS A 203 -19.75 6.79 -0.34
CA LYS A 203 -20.10 5.36 -0.15
C LYS A 203 -21.56 5.17 0.24
N VAL A 204 -22.13 6.05 1.06
CA VAL A 204 -23.56 6.03 1.41
C VAL A 204 -24.44 6.31 0.18
N GLU A 205 -24.08 7.31 -0.62
CA GLU A 205 -24.80 7.68 -1.85
C GLU A 205 -24.81 6.57 -2.91
N ASN A 206 -23.69 5.87 -3.08
CA ASN A 206 -23.50 4.88 -4.15
C ASN A 206 -23.70 3.43 -3.69
N GLY A 207 -23.93 3.22 -2.41
CA GLY A 207 -24.15 1.90 -1.81
C GLY A 207 -22.88 1.19 -1.31
N PRO A 208 -23.05 0.09 -0.57
CA PRO A 208 -21.97 -0.54 0.20
C PRO A 208 -20.80 -1.07 -0.64
N GLY A 209 -21.05 -1.45 -1.90
CA GLY A 209 -20.01 -1.91 -2.83
C GLY A 209 -19.15 -0.79 -3.44
N PHE A 210 -19.51 0.48 -3.25
CA PHE A 210 -18.73 1.60 -3.74
C PHE A 210 -17.38 1.68 -3.00
N GLY A 211 -16.28 1.82 -3.73
CA GLY A 211 -14.93 1.77 -3.15
C GLY A 211 -14.33 0.36 -3.03
N GLU A 212 -15.07 -0.68 -3.42
CA GLU A 212 -14.50 -2.01 -3.62
C GLU A 212 -13.81 -2.10 -4.99
N PHE A 213 -12.53 -2.44 -4.98
CA PHE A 213 -11.88 -2.89 -6.20
C PHE A 213 -12.34 -4.31 -6.50
N LYS A 214 -13.15 -4.45 -7.55
CA LYS A 214 -13.01 -5.62 -8.39
C LYS A 214 -11.59 -5.53 -8.94
N VAL A 215 -10.80 -6.58 -8.76
CA VAL A 215 -9.43 -6.63 -9.31
C VAL A 215 -9.56 -6.47 -10.83
N ASP A 216 -9.45 -5.24 -11.32
CA ASP A 216 -9.55 -4.87 -12.74
C ASP A 216 -8.23 -5.15 -13.46
N THR A 217 -7.37 -5.99 -12.91
CA THR A 217 -6.21 -6.52 -13.62
C THR A 217 -6.58 -7.87 -14.21
N GLU A 218 -6.75 -7.87 -15.52
CA GLU A 218 -6.95 -9.08 -16.30
C GLU A 218 -5.68 -9.34 -17.12
N SER A 219 -5.24 -10.61 -17.18
CA SER A 219 -4.17 -11.01 -18.10
C SER A 219 -4.61 -10.74 -19.55
N ILE A 220 -3.70 -10.21 -20.38
CA ILE A 220 -3.98 -10.01 -21.81
C ILE A 220 -4.39 -11.31 -22.50
N PHE A 221 -3.86 -12.45 -22.04
CA PHE A 221 -4.22 -13.77 -22.56
C PHE A 221 -5.65 -14.16 -22.20
N GLU A 222 -6.09 -13.90 -20.97
CA GLU A 222 -7.48 -14.10 -20.53
C GLU A 222 -8.42 -13.22 -21.37
N ARG A 223 -8.03 -11.95 -21.61
CA ARG A 223 -8.82 -11.02 -22.43
C ARG A 223 -8.93 -11.48 -23.89
N MET A 224 -7.81 -11.91 -24.47
CA MET A 224 -7.75 -12.40 -25.85
C MET A 224 -8.49 -13.73 -26.03
N SER A 225 -8.50 -14.61 -25.02
CA SER A 225 -9.23 -15.88 -25.08
C SER A 225 -10.74 -15.69 -25.31
N ARG A 226 -11.31 -14.60 -24.77
CA ARG A 226 -12.72 -14.22 -24.96
C ARG A 226 -12.95 -13.34 -26.18
N ALA A 227 -11.92 -12.69 -26.70
CA ALA A 227 -12.00 -11.88 -27.89
C ALA A 227 -12.12 -12.74 -29.15
N ARG A 228 -12.66 -12.14 -30.21
CA ARG A 228 -12.76 -12.75 -31.54
C ARG A 228 -12.23 -11.78 -32.58
N MET A 229 -11.42 -12.28 -33.49
CA MET A 229 -10.92 -11.52 -34.63
C MET A 229 -11.59 -12.03 -35.90
N LYS A 230 -12.40 -11.19 -36.56
CA LYS A 230 -13.20 -11.58 -37.74
C LYS A 230 -14.02 -12.87 -37.54
N GLY A 231 -14.52 -13.08 -36.31
CA GLY A 231 -15.30 -14.28 -35.94
C GLY A 231 -14.47 -15.49 -35.49
N ALA A 232 -13.15 -15.49 -35.66
CA ALA A 232 -12.26 -16.57 -35.22
C ALA A 232 -11.67 -16.32 -33.82
N THR A 233 -11.27 -17.39 -33.13
CA THR A 233 -10.54 -17.33 -31.86
C THR A 233 -9.13 -16.77 -32.08
N ILE A 234 -8.68 -15.90 -31.17
CA ILE A 234 -7.32 -15.36 -31.18
C ILE A 234 -6.40 -16.39 -30.53
N THR A 235 -5.44 -16.90 -31.30
CA THR A 235 -4.36 -17.78 -30.81
C THR A 235 -3.21 -16.95 -30.25
N THR A 236 -2.73 -17.31 -29.06
CA THR A 236 -1.66 -16.59 -28.36
C THR A 236 -0.58 -17.53 -27.84
N ALA A 237 0.70 -17.17 -27.93
CA ALA A 237 1.78 -17.93 -27.28
C ALA A 237 2.54 -17.09 -26.24
N VAL A 238 2.99 -17.78 -25.20
CA VAL A 238 3.91 -17.26 -24.19
C VAL A 238 5.18 -18.11 -24.19
N VAL A 239 6.33 -17.48 -24.35
CA VAL A 239 7.64 -18.13 -24.47
C VAL A 239 8.56 -17.53 -23.41
N ASP A 240 8.70 -18.21 -22.28
CA ASP A 240 9.37 -17.63 -21.11
C ASP A 240 10.11 -18.68 -20.29
N HIS A 241 11.09 -18.19 -19.53
CA HIS A 241 11.87 -18.94 -18.57
C HIS A 241 11.00 -19.56 -17.47
N GLY A 242 11.36 -20.76 -17.03
CA GLY A 242 10.68 -21.45 -15.94
C GLY A 242 9.37 -22.12 -16.37
N ASN A 243 8.27 -21.87 -15.65
CA ASN A 243 6.99 -22.52 -15.92
C ASN A 243 5.88 -21.49 -16.24
N PRO A 244 5.83 -20.96 -17.48
CA PRO A 244 4.89 -19.89 -17.84
C PRO A 244 3.41 -20.30 -17.72
N SER A 245 3.08 -21.58 -17.89
CA SER A 245 1.70 -22.07 -17.79
C SER A 245 1.13 -21.99 -16.37
N ALA A 246 1.99 -22.06 -15.35
CA ALA A 246 1.63 -21.89 -13.95
C ALA A 246 1.57 -20.42 -13.50
N TRP A 247 2.01 -19.48 -14.35
CA TRP A 247 2.10 -18.06 -14.02
C TRP A 247 1.15 -17.21 -14.89
N HIS A 248 1.67 -16.26 -15.65
CA HIS A 248 0.88 -15.35 -16.47
C HIS A 248 0.38 -16.01 -17.78
N GLY A 249 0.91 -17.17 -18.12
CA GLY A 249 0.61 -17.93 -19.33
C GLY A 249 -0.58 -18.87 -19.24
N GLN A 250 -1.22 -19.02 -18.07
CA GLN A 250 -2.29 -20.00 -17.83
C GLN A 250 -3.41 -20.01 -18.91
N LYS A 251 -3.63 -18.86 -19.54
CA LYS A 251 -4.72 -18.62 -20.49
C LYS A 251 -4.25 -18.42 -21.92
N ALA A 252 -2.94 -18.58 -22.16
CA ALA A 252 -2.39 -18.59 -23.50
C ALA A 252 -2.75 -19.91 -24.20
N THR A 253 -2.93 -19.88 -25.52
CA THR A 253 -3.12 -21.07 -26.35
C THR A 253 -1.91 -22.01 -26.30
N THR A 254 -0.70 -21.46 -26.23
CA THR A 254 0.55 -22.23 -26.16
C THR A 254 1.50 -21.61 -25.15
N CYS A 255 2.10 -22.46 -24.31
CA CYS A 255 3.13 -22.08 -23.34
C CYS A 255 4.41 -22.84 -23.65
N VAL A 256 5.51 -22.12 -23.85
CA VAL A 256 6.85 -22.69 -24.09
C VAL A 256 7.74 -22.32 -22.92
N ALA A 257 8.22 -23.34 -22.20
CA ALA A 257 9.17 -23.19 -21.11
C ALA A 257 10.60 -23.14 -21.68
N CYS A 258 11.36 -22.13 -21.30
CA CYS A 258 12.73 -21.90 -21.77
C CYS A 258 13.73 -22.01 -20.62
N ALA A 259 14.98 -22.39 -20.95
CA ALA A 259 16.10 -22.36 -20.01
C ALA A 259 17.11 -21.25 -20.35
N SER A 260 17.07 -20.74 -21.57
CA SER A 260 17.96 -19.71 -22.08
C SER A 260 17.24 -18.74 -23.01
N ASP A 261 17.84 -17.57 -23.22
CA ASP A 261 17.35 -16.58 -24.19
C ASP A 261 17.40 -17.09 -25.64
N ALA A 262 18.28 -18.07 -25.93
CA ALA A 262 18.30 -18.76 -27.23
C ALA A 262 17.05 -19.64 -27.41
N ASP A 263 16.62 -20.35 -26.36
CA ASP A 263 15.37 -21.11 -26.38
C ASP A 263 14.16 -20.17 -26.54
N VAL A 264 14.21 -18.97 -25.93
CA VAL A 264 13.16 -17.97 -26.08
C VAL A 264 13.05 -17.52 -27.53
N LEU A 265 14.17 -17.19 -28.18
CA LEU A 265 14.16 -16.84 -29.60
C LEU A 265 13.61 -17.99 -30.46
N ALA A 266 14.10 -19.22 -30.26
CA ALA A 266 13.65 -20.39 -31.01
C ALA A 266 12.15 -20.64 -30.84
N GLY A 267 11.63 -20.53 -29.62
CA GLY A 267 10.21 -20.70 -29.32
C GLY A 267 9.33 -19.61 -29.93
N LEU A 268 9.81 -18.36 -29.95
CA LEU A 268 9.13 -17.25 -30.62
C LEU A 268 9.06 -17.50 -32.13
N LEU A 269 10.20 -17.82 -32.77
CA LEU A 269 10.28 -18.09 -34.20
C LEU A 269 9.36 -19.25 -34.61
N ALA A 270 9.35 -20.35 -33.85
CA ALA A 270 8.48 -21.50 -34.10
C ALA A 270 6.98 -21.18 -33.98
N SER A 271 6.63 -20.12 -33.24
CA SER A 271 5.25 -19.73 -32.96
C SER A 271 4.72 -18.62 -33.88
N LEU A 272 5.59 -18.00 -34.71
CA LEU A 272 5.26 -16.84 -35.54
C LEU A 272 4.06 -17.05 -36.47
N ASP A 273 4.07 -18.15 -37.22
CA ASP A 273 3.08 -18.38 -38.28
C ASP A 273 1.73 -18.91 -37.74
N SER A 274 1.71 -19.43 -36.50
CA SER A 274 0.55 -20.09 -35.90
C SER A 274 -0.21 -19.24 -34.89
N HIS A 275 0.34 -18.09 -34.48
CA HIS A 275 -0.21 -17.26 -33.41
C HIS A 275 -0.41 -15.81 -33.83
N HIS A 276 -1.45 -15.19 -33.26
CA HIS A 276 -1.78 -13.78 -33.50
C HIS A 276 -1.07 -12.84 -32.51
N PHE A 277 -0.76 -13.34 -31.31
CA PHE A 277 -0.07 -12.59 -30.27
C PHE A 277 1.01 -13.46 -29.63
N LEU A 278 2.20 -12.90 -29.48
CA LEU A 278 3.36 -13.58 -28.93
C LEU A 278 3.96 -12.72 -27.83
N PHE A 279 4.25 -13.36 -26.70
CA PHE A 279 5.02 -12.77 -25.63
C PHE A 279 6.30 -13.59 -25.44
N GLY A 280 7.44 -12.90 -25.37
CA GLY A 280 8.71 -13.50 -25.00
C GLY A 280 9.51 -12.60 -24.09
N ARG A 281 10.28 -13.20 -23.18
CA ARG A 281 11.10 -12.47 -22.21
C ARG A 281 12.55 -12.91 -22.26
N PHE A 282 13.41 -11.99 -22.67
CA PHE A 282 14.86 -12.13 -22.66
C PHE A 282 15.40 -11.62 -21.32
N THR A 283 16.14 -12.44 -20.58
CA THR A 283 16.59 -12.13 -19.21
C THR A 283 18.10 -11.99 -19.07
N ALA A 284 18.90 -12.35 -20.09
CA ALA A 284 20.36 -12.37 -19.98
C ALA A 284 20.95 -11.02 -19.55
N LEU A 285 20.40 -9.90 -20.03
CA LEU A 285 20.84 -8.56 -19.63
C LEU A 285 20.53 -8.23 -18.15
N ALA A 286 19.40 -8.71 -17.63
CA ALA A 286 19.09 -8.56 -16.22
C ALA A 286 19.99 -9.46 -15.36
N ASP A 287 20.28 -10.68 -15.83
CA ASP A 287 21.15 -11.64 -15.14
C ASP A 287 22.59 -11.12 -15.03
N VAL A 288 23.19 -10.67 -16.15
CA VAL A 288 24.57 -10.17 -16.17
C VAL A 288 24.77 -8.94 -15.27
N ARG A 289 23.71 -8.14 -15.07
CA ARG A 289 23.70 -6.98 -14.18
C ARG A 289 23.36 -7.30 -12.72
N GLY A 290 23.03 -8.56 -12.42
CA GLY A 290 22.63 -9.01 -11.08
C GLY A 290 21.25 -8.49 -10.66
N TRP A 291 20.37 -8.21 -11.61
CA TRP A 291 19.01 -7.70 -11.35
C TRP A 291 18.00 -8.82 -11.10
N ILE A 292 18.39 -10.07 -11.36
CA ILE A 292 17.57 -11.25 -11.08
C ILE A 292 17.92 -11.76 -9.69
N THR A 293 16.96 -11.76 -8.78
CA THR A 293 17.12 -12.40 -7.47
C THR A 293 16.69 -13.86 -7.58
N PRO A 294 17.60 -14.84 -7.41
CA PRO A 294 17.21 -16.24 -7.37
C PRO A 294 16.32 -16.48 -6.14
N LYS A 295 15.24 -17.26 -6.32
CA LYS A 295 14.49 -17.76 -5.16
C LYS A 295 15.39 -18.73 -4.39
N PRO A 296 15.49 -18.62 -3.05
CA PRO A 296 16.22 -19.61 -2.27
C PRO A 296 15.55 -20.97 -2.46
N THR A 297 16.30 -21.95 -2.97
CA THR A 297 15.92 -23.36 -2.90
C THR A 297 16.08 -23.83 -1.46
N SER A 298 15.16 -24.67 -0.99
CA SER A 298 15.04 -25.11 0.40
C SER A 298 16.26 -25.84 0.99
N ASP A 299 17.27 -26.14 0.17
CA ASP A 299 18.33 -27.08 0.54
C ASP A 299 19.64 -26.43 0.99
N GLU A 300 19.79 -25.09 0.98
CA GLU A 300 20.94 -24.43 1.60
C GLU A 300 20.60 -23.06 2.22
N PRO A 301 20.42 -22.97 3.55
CA PRO A 301 20.33 -21.69 4.23
C PRO A 301 21.74 -21.10 4.38
N GLY A 302 22.20 -20.33 3.38
CA GLY A 302 23.44 -19.56 3.51
C GLY A 302 24.16 -19.16 2.22
N ALA A 303 23.87 -19.80 1.09
CA ALA A 303 24.50 -19.42 -0.18
C ALA A 303 23.70 -18.29 -0.88
N GLN A 304 23.82 -17.06 -0.38
CA GLN A 304 23.62 -15.91 -1.26
C GLN A 304 24.80 -15.90 -2.24
N THR A 305 24.67 -16.62 -3.36
CA THR A 305 25.52 -16.33 -4.51
C THR A 305 25.19 -14.90 -4.94
N LYS A 306 26.01 -13.96 -4.45
CA LYS A 306 26.11 -12.62 -5.02
C LYS A 306 26.44 -12.84 -6.49
N THR A 307 25.44 -12.83 -7.36
CA THR A 307 25.64 -12.61 -8.79
C THR A 307 26.06 -11.15 -8.92
N GLY A 308 27.31 -10.87 -8.53
CA GLY A 308 27.94 -9.59 -8.78
C GLY A 308 27.84 -9.31 -10.28
N SER A 309 27.68 -8.03 -10.63
CA SER A 309 27.78 -7.57 -12.01
C SER A 309 28.97 -8.27 -12.66
N ARG A 310 28.70 -9.11 -13.68
CA ARG A 310 29.80 -9.64 -14.49
C ARG A 310 30.45 -8.44 -15.18
N GLY A 311 31.76 -8.51 -15.42
CA GLY A 311 32.57 -7.36 -15.86
C GLY A 311 32.05 -6.68 -17.13
N ALA A 312 32.56 -5.49 -17.45
CA ALA A 312 32.11 -4.68 -18.58
C ALA A 312 32.13 -5.44 -19.93
N GLU A 313 33.08 -6.35 -20.13
CA GLU A 313 33.17 -7.21 -21.32
C GLU A 313 31.97 -8.15 -21.45
N ALA A 314 31.59 -8.85 -20.37
CA ALA A 314 30.44 -9.75 -20.37
C ALA A 314 29.12 -9.00 -20.63
N LEU A 315 29.01 -7.76 -20.14
CA LEU A 315 27.86 -6.90 -20.42
C LEU A 315 27.78 -6.55 -21.91
N LEU A 316 28.90 -6.16 -22.53
CA LEU A 316 28.95 -5.84 -23.96
C LEU A 316 28.63 -7.05 -24.84
N GLU A 317 29.16 -8.23 -24.49
CA GLU A 317 28.85 -9.49 -25.17
C GLU A 317 27.35 -9.81 -25.09
N THR A 318 26.76 -9.69 -23.89
CA THR A 318 25.33 -9.94 -23.67
C THR A 318 24.45 -8.95 -24.44
N MET A 319 24.86 -7.68 -24.51
CA MET A 319 24.16 -6.67 -25.33
C MET A 319 24.24 -7.00 -26.83
N GLY A 320 25.40 -7.47 -27.31
CA GLY A 320 25.57 -7.92 -28.68
C GLY A 320 24.71 -9.14 -29.02
N ALA A 321 24.64 -10.12 -28.11
CA ALA A 321 23.77 -11.28 -28.27
C ALA A 321 22.29 -10.88 -28.34
N LEU A 322 21.83 -10.01 -27.44
CA LEU A 322 20.45 -9.49 -27.44
C LEU A 322 20.14 -8.71 -28.73
N ASP A 323 21.04 -7.85 -29.20
CA ASP A 323 20.86 -7.13 -30.48
C ASP A 323 20.71 -8.12 -31.65
N GLY A 324 21.56 -9.15 -31.70
CA GLY A 324 21.46 -10.22 -32.70
C GLY A 324 20.12 -10.94 -32.66
N GLN A 325 19.68 -11.36 -31.47
CA GLN A 325 18.39 -12.05 -31.28
C GLN A 325 17.20 -11.18 -31.69
N LEU A 326 17.20 -9.89 -31.32
CA LEU A 326 16.14 -8.96 -31.69
C LEU A 326 16.12 -8.69 -33.20
N ARG A 327 17.28 -8.59 -33.85
CA ARG A 327 17.37 -8.44 -35.31
C ARG A 327 16.85 -9.67 -36.03
N GLU A 328 17.24 -10.86 -35.59
CA GLU A 328 16.78 -12.11 -36.17
C GLU A 328 15.26 -12.26 -36.06
N LEU A 329 14.71 -12.04 -34.86
CA LEU A 329 13.27 -12.04 -34.64
C LEU A 329 12.58 -11.02 -35.54
N TYR A 330 13.04 -9.76 -35.56
CA TYR A 330 12.44 -8.69 -36.37
C TYR A 330 12.53 -8.96 -37.88
N ALA A 331 13.58 -9.63 -38.35
CA ALA A 331 13.73 -10.04 -39.74
C ALA A 331 12.70 -11.10 -40.13
N ALA A 332 12.39 -12.04 -39.22
CA ALA A 332 11.42 -13.10 -39.43
C ALA A 332 9.95 -12.65 -39.32
N LEU A 333 9.68 -11.49 -38.70
CA LEU A 333 8.30 -11.00 -38.55
C LEU A 333 7.62 -10.76 -39.91
N PRO A 334 6.36 -11.19 -40.08
CA PRO A 334 5.54 -10.81 -41.21
C PRO A 334 5.38 -9.28 -41.33
N ALA A 335 5.16 -8.81 -42.55
CA ALA A 335 4.83 -7.40 -42.80
C ALA A 335 3.57 -7.00 -42.00
N ARG A 336 3.55 -5.75 -41.53
CA ARG A 336 2.48 -5.16 -40.70
C ARG A 336 2.34 -5.77 -39.30
N THR A 337 3.38 -6.42 -38.80
CA THR A 337 3.41 -6.88 -37.40
C THR A 337 3.76 -5.74 -36.46
N ALA A 338 2.94 -5.52 -35.43
CA ALA A 338 3.26 -4.59 -34.35
C ALA A 338 4.29 -5.23 -33.41
N VAL A 339 5.33 -4.48 -33.07
CA VAL A 339 6.43 -4.89 -32.19
C VAL A 339 6.47 -3.96 -31.00
N VAL A 340 6.44 -4.56 -29.81
CA VAL A 340 6.49 -3.86 -28.53
C VAL A 340 7.62 -4.44 -27.70
N ILE A 341 8.66 -3.65 -27.46
CA ILE A 341 9.77 -4.03 -26.59
C ILE A 341 9.72 -3.12 -25.37
N PHE A 342 9.66 -3.70 -24.18
CA PHE A 342 9.67 -2.95 -22.94
C PHE A 342 10.65 -3.56 -21.94
N THR A 343 11.40 -2.74 -21.23
CA THR A 343 12.46 -3.21 -20.31
C THR A 343 11.91 -3.68 -18.96
N GLY A 344 10.62 -3.42 -18.68
CA GLY A 344 9.94 -3.82 -17.45
C GLY A 344 10.26 -2.94 -16.24
N HIS A 345 11.53 -2.82 -15.88
CA HIS A 345 12.00 -2.08 -14.71
C HIS A 345 13.46 -1.60 -14.88
N ALA A 346 13.89 -0.70 -14.00
CA ALA A 346 15.28 -0.28 -13.84
C ALA A 346 15.97 -1.12 -12.75
N ASP A 347 17.13 -0.69 -12.27
CA ASP A 347 17.91 -1.42 -11.26
C ASP A 347 17.09 -1.67 -9.98
N PRO A 348 16.73 -2.94 -9.68
CA PRO A 348 15.87 -3.23 -8.54
C PRO A 348 16.66 -3.53 -7.26
N ARG A 349 18.00 -3.56 -7.32
CA ARG A 349 18.83 -4.18 -6.27
C ARG A 349 18.71 -3.48 -4.92
N ARG A 350 18.77 -2.14 -4.90
CA ARG A 350 18.66 -1.36 -3.66
C ARG A 350 17.26 -1.48 -3.04
N MET A 351 16.22 -1.41 -3.87
CA MET A 351 14.83 -1.67 -3.45
C MET A 351 14.65 -3.07 -2.87
N ALA A 352 15.25 -4.09 -3.48
CA ALA A 352 15.20 -5.48 -2.99
C ALA A 352 15.93 -5.65 -1.65
N GLU A 353 17.11 -5.04 -1.50
CA GLU A 353 17.89 -5.01 -0.25
C GLU A 353 17.08 -4.38 0.89
N LEU A 354 16.49 -3.21 0.65
CA LEU A 354 15.67 -2.51 1.63
C LEU A 354 14.42 -3.31 2.01
N ASN A 355 13.75 -3.94 1.04
CA ASN A 355 12.62 -4.84 1.33
C ASN A 355 13.03 -6.05 2.17
N ALA A 356 14.19 -6.65 1.90
CA ALA A 356 14.71 -7.77 2.69
C ALA A 356 15.02 -7.34 4.12
N ARG A 357 15.63 -6.15 4.31
CA ARG A 357 15.89 -5.58 5.65
C ARG A 357 14.60 -5.27 6.40
N LYS A 358 13.59 -4.71 5.73
CA LYS A 358 12.25 -4.48 6.30
C LYS A 358 11.61 -5.78 6.77
N ALA A 359 11.60 -6.80 5.91
CA ALA A 359 11.02 -8.10 6.23
C ALA A 359 11.75 -8.78 7.39
N ALA A 360 13.08 -8.69 7.44
CA ALA A 360 13.87 -9.23 8.55
C ALA A 360 13.54 -8.54 9.88
N PHE A 361 13.40 -7.21 9.86
CA PHE A 361 12.99 -6.43 11.04
C PHE A 361 11.57 -6.80 11.50
N GLU A 362 10.59 -6.82 10.60
CA GLU A 362 9.21 -7.20 10.91
C GLU A 362 9.12 -8.63 11.46
N ASN A 363 9.88 -9.57 10.90
CA ASN A 363 9.94 -10.94 11.39
C ASN A 363 10.57 -11.04 12.78
N ALA A 364 11.59 -10.23 13.08
CA ALA A 364 12.20 -10.19 14.40
C ALA A 364 11.22 -9.66 15.46
N LEU A 365 10.44 -8.62 15.14
CA LEU A 365 9.39 -8.10 16.02
C LEU A 365 8.28 -9.14 16.24
N LYS A 366 7.85 -9.84 15.18
CA LYS A 366 6.87 -10.94 15.29
C LYS A 366 7.38 -12.10 16.14
N ALA A 367 8.69 -12.34 16.16
CA ALA A 367 9.33 -13.34 17.01
C ALA A 367 9.52 -12.88 18.47
N GLY A 368 9.00 -11.70 18.85
CA GLY A 368 9.02 -11.20 20.21
C GLY A 368 10.32 -10.48 20.62
N LYS A 369 11.22 -10.20 19.68
CA LYS A 369 12.44 -9.41 19.98
C LYS A 369 12.09 -7.94 20.16
N ASN A 370 12.65 -7.32 21.19
CA ASN A 370 12.52 -5.88 21.39
C ASN A 370 13.48 -5.10 20.47
N VAL A 371 13.12 -3.87 20.11
CA VAL A 371 13.95 -2.99 19.25
C VAL A 371 15.33 -2.75 19.88
N GLU A 372 15.43 -2.76 21.20
CA GLU A 372 16.66 -2.61 21.97
C GLU A 372 17.62 -3.79 21.82
N GLU A 373 17.06 -5.01 21.69
CA GLU A 373 17.80 -6.25 21.46
C GLU A 373 18.29 -6.38 20.02
N LEU A 374 17.72 -5.59 19.10
CA LEU A 374 18.18 -5.47 17.73
C LEU A 374 19.33 -4.46 17.66
N GLY A 375 20.46 -4.89 17.12
CA GLY A 375 21.59 -4.01 16.80
C GLY A 375 21.16 -2.85 15.89
N LYS A 376 21.81 -1.69 16.00
CA LYS A 376 21.41 -0.45 15.28
C LYS A 376 21.19 -0.65 13.78
N GLU A 377 22.03 -1.46 13.14
CA GLU A 377 21.95 -1.83 11.71
C GLU A 377 20.68 -2.64 11.34
N ALA A 378 20.17 -3.44 12.29
CA ALA A 378 19.02 -4.31 12.09
C ALA A 378 17.67 -3.61 12.37
N ARG A 379 17.70 -2.38 12.89
CA ARG A 379 16.49 -1.59 13.15
C ARG A 379 15.97 -1.01 11.84
N TRP A 380 14.65 -0.99 11.68
CA TRP A 380 14.00 -0.27 10.59
C TRP A 380 13.51 1.08 11.09
N THR A 381 13.88 2.14 10.38
CA THR A 381 13.53 3.52 10.72
C THR A 381 12.61 4.14 9.68
N SER A 382 12.06 5.30 10.01
CA SER A 382 11.28 6.09 9.05
C SER A 382 12.14 6.57 7.86
N ALA A 383 13.46 6.75 8.06
CA ALA A 383 14.38 7.08 6.97
C ALA A 383 14.54 5.91 5.99
N ASP A 384 14.66 4.69 6.49
CA ASP A 384 14.73 3.47 5.66
C ASP A 384 13.43 3.27 4.87
N GLY A 385 12.29 3.60 5.47
CA GLY A 385 10.98 3.63 4.79
C GLY A 385 10.95 4.57 3.59
N ARG A 386 11.43 5.80 3.77
CA ARG A 386 11.51 6.80 2.68
C ARG A 386 12.48 6.37 1.58
N GLU A 387 13.66 5.86 1.96
CA GLU A 387 14.63 5.38 0.98
C GLU A 387 14.03 4.24 0.15
N LEU A 388 13.29 3.33 0.78
CA LEU A 388 12.61 2.25 0.07
C LEU A 388 11.60 2.78 -0.95
N GLU A 389 10.80 3.78 -0.60
CA GLU A 389 9.84 4.41 -1.52
C GLU A 389 10.54 5.05 -2.74
N GLU A 390 11.62 5.80 -2.51
CA GLU A 390 12.40 6.41 -3.58
C GLU A 390 13.02 5.37 -4.52
N GLU A 391 13.57 4.30 -3.96
CA GLU A 391 14.17 3.21 -4.74
C GLU A 391 13.12 2.38 -5.47
N VAL A 392 11.90 2.25 -4.93
CA VAL A 392 10.75 1.69 -5.66
C VAL A 392 10.41 2.54 -6.88
N GLU A 393 10.37 3.86 -6.75
CA GLU A 393 10.10 4.76 -7.88
C GLU A 393 11.22 4.74 -8.93
N LYS A 394 12.48 4.61 -8.52
CA LYS A 394 13.60 4.38 -9.45
C LYS A 394 13.44 3.05 -10.17
N ALA A 395 13.17 1.96 -9.44
CA ALA A 395 13.01 0.62 -10.00
C ALA A 395 11.83 0.54 -10.99
N LYS A 396 10.74 1.27 -10.78
CA LYS A 396 9.59 1.31 -11.71
C LYS A 396 9.89 1.92 -13.08
N ARG A 397 11.00 2.65 -13.23
CA ARG A 397 11.34 3.29 -14.51
C ARG A 397 11.63 2.22 -15.56
N GLY A 398 11.15 2.43 -16.78
CA GLY A 398 11.39 1.52 -17.89
C GLY A 398 11.37 2.26 -19.21
N LEU A 399 11.88 1.61 -20.25
CA LEU A 399 11.83 2.10 -21.62
C LEU A 399 10.81 1.27 -22.40
N LEU A 400 10.12 1.93 -23.32
CA LEU A 400 9.16 1.34 -24.25
C LEU A 400 9.56 1.71 -25.67
N PHE A 401 9.76 0.70 -26.50
CA PHE A 401 10.01 0.85 -27.94
C PHE A 401 8.82 0.24 -28.68
N LEU A 402 8.23 1.03 -29.57
CA LEU A 402 7.08 0.64 -30.38
C LEU A 402 7.46 0.75 -31.85
N GLY A 403 7.13 -0.26 -32.62
CA GLY A 403 7.35 -0.27 -34.06
C GLY A 403 6.29 -1.10 -34.77
N VAL A 404 6.18 -0.89 -36.08
CA VAL A 404 5.43 -1.78 -36.97
C VAL A 404 6.38 -2.22 -38.06
N LYS A 405 6.51 -3.53 -38.25
CA LYS A 405 7.27 -4.10 -39.35
C LYS A 405 6.64 -3.64 -40.68
N ALA A 406 7.43 -2.99 -41.52
CA ALA A 406 7.00 -2.52 -42.84
C ALA A 406 6.54 -3.68 -43.73
#